data_AF-A0A382FM67-F1
#
_entry.id   AF-A0A382FM67-F1
#
_cell.length_a   1.000
_cell.length_b   1.000
_cell.length_c   1.000
_cell.angle_alpha   90.00
_cell.angle_beta   90.00
_cell.angle_gamma   90.00
#
_symmetry.space_group_name_H-M   'P 1'
#
loop_
_entity.id
_entity.type
_entity.pdbx_description
1 polymer ?
#
loop_
_entity_poly.entity_id
_entity_poly.type
_entity_poly.pdbx_seq_one_letter_code
_entity_poly.pdbx_strand_id
1 'polypeptide(L)'
;IKLETKIAQDALNSVLKAANLVDRKLKLIDRRKMSLANKIGDIVRDLPILDFMAPYFKVEQVVLPDIKYNVNFASVPEVDRCKSCHLGIDNPDYKDAEQPFTTHPNLDLYLTSSSPHAYESFGCTGCHAGRGRGTDFTSATHTPNSPEQRAEWEEKYDWHEMHHWLKPMLPTKYSEASCFKCHQDEANIAHADKLTMGLTLIEKNGCNGCHTIKSLESRRKAGPDLARINEKVNKDWVAKWIKDPKGFRHNTKMPSFFGQSNNSDTNAVLRNDTEIYTIAEYLFQDGEKMSRKNDQKFTGNAEKGQELFEVVGCRGCHNIENNPNNMTEDIQLADLLKEHGPNLISLGSKTSAQWVYNWLKDPSEYWHDTRMPNLRLSDEEAKNLTAYLMNSTNTEFDAVEPIQMSKEALDEIALGWLRKMYPEKEANSRLAGMAFDNKIDYVADKSIRYYGCFGCHNIPGYENAKPIGTELTVEGSKPVNKLDFGYIHDLEHTNYAWFTQKLENPRIFDKGKASQPEDK
;
A
#
# COMPACT_ATOMS: atom_id res chain seq x y z
N ILE A 1 -21.12 -52.35 -29.44
CA ILE A 1 -21.67 -51.92 -30.76
C ILE A 1 -23.16 -51.51 -30.70
N LYS A 2 -24.16 -52.42 -30.62
CA LYS A 2 -25.60 -52.03 -30.69
C LYS A 2 -26.11 -51.18 -29.50
N LEU A 3 -25.58 -51.39 -28.30
CA LEU A 3 -25.97 -50.60 -27.12
C LEU A 3 -25.32 -49.21 -27.13
N GLU A 4 -24.03 -49.14 -27.47
CA GLU A 4 -23.30 -47.87 -27.60
C GLU A 4 -23.85 -46.98 -28.72
N THR A 5 -24.23 -47.56 -29.86
CA THR A 5 -24.90 -46.81 -30.94
C THR A 5 -26.26 -46.28 -30.51
N LYS A 6 -27.03 -47.03 -29.71
CA LYS A 6 -28.29 -46.55 -29.15
C LYS A 6 -28.09 -45.40 -28.16
N ILE A 7 -27.11 -45.52 -27.25
CA ILE A 7 -26.77 -44.46 -26.29
C ILE A 7 -26.33 -43.18 -27.03
N ALA A 8 -25.48 -43.31 -28.05
CA ALA A 8 -25.05 -42.19 -28.88
C ALA A 8 -26.22 -41.55 -29.66
N GLN A 9 -27.14 -42.37 -30.19
CA GLN A 9 -28.34 -41.90 -30.90
C GLN A 9 -29.29 -41.16 -29.95
N ASP A 10 -29.49 -41.67 -28.74
CA ASP A 10 -30.35 -41.04 -27.72
C ASP A 10 -29.74 -39.71 -27.24
N ALA A 11 -28.41 -39.65 -27.06
CA ALA A 11 -27.70 -38.41 -26.77
C ALA A 11 -27.83 -37.39 -27.91
N LEU A 12 -27.64 -37.80 -29.17
CA LEU A 12 -27.81 -36.96 -30.35
C LEU A 12 -29.25 -36.43 -30.46
N ASN A 13 -30.25 -37.30 -30.27
CA ASN A 13 -31.66 -36.91 -30.30
C ASN A 13 -32.01 -35.92 -29.19
N SER A 14 -31.43 -36.08 -28.00
CA SER A 14 -31.58 -35.13 -26.89
C SER A 14 -31.02 -33.75 -27.26
N VAL A 15 -29.81 -33.71 -27.80
CA VAL A 15 -29.16 -32.47 -28.27
C VAL A 15 -29.95 -31.82 -29.41
N LEU A 16 -30.40 -32.59 -30.40
CA LEU A 16 -31.22 -32.09 -31.51
C LEU A 16 -32.58 -31.56 -31.03
N LYS A 17 -33.18 -32.19 -30.03
CA LYS A 17 -34.42 -31.70 -29.42
C LYS A 17 -34.21 -30.37 -28.72
N ALA A 18 -33.12 -30.24 -27.96
CA ALA A 18 -32.72 -28.97 -27.34
C ALA A 18 -32.45 -27.88 -28.39
N ALA A 19 -31.67 -28.19 -29.43
CA ALA A 19 -31.37 -27.27 -30.51
C ALA A 19 -32.62 -26.79 -31.26
N ASN A 20 -33.55 -27.71 -31.58
CA ASN A 20 -34.83 -27.36 -32.20
C ASN A 20 -35.74 -26.52 -31.31
N LEU A 21 -35.63 -26.68 -29.98
CA LEU A 21 -36.40 -25.90 -29.02
C LEU A 21 -35.83 -24.48 -28.90
N VAL A 22 -34.50 -24.35 -28.93
CA VAL A 22 -33.79 -23.07 -29.00
C VAL A 22 -34.09 -22.34 -30.32
N ASP A 23 -34.02 -23.01 -31.48
CA ASP A 23 -34.35 -22.41 -32.78
C ASP A 23 -35.79 -21.88 -32.84
N ARG A 24 -36.75 -22.65 -32.29
CA ARG A 24 -38.14 -22.18 -32.16
C ARG A 24 -38.27 -20.96 -31.25
N LYS A 25 -37.58 -20.94 -30.12
CA LYS A 25 -37.57 -19.77 -29.22
C LYS A 25 -36.94 -18.56 -29.92
N LEU A 26 -35.85 -18.73 -30.66
CA LEU A 26 -35.20 -17.65 -31.42
C LEU A 26 -36.13 -17.04 -32.48
N LYS A 27 -36.92 -17.86 -33.20
CA LYS A 27 -37.92 -17.37 -34.17
C LYS A 27 -39.09 -16.60 -33.54
N LEU A 28 -39.28 -16.74 -32.22
CA LEU A 28 -40.32 -16.03 -31.46
C LEU A 28 -39.79 -14.77 -30.77
N ILE A 29 -38.48 -14.70 -30.46
CA ILE A 29 -37.89 -13.64 -29.62
C ILE A 29 -37.01 -12.68 -30.44
N ASP A 30 -36.28 -13.15 -31.46
CA ASP A 30 -35.41 -12.29 -32.28
C ASP A 30 -36.21 -11.59 -33.38
N ARG A 31 -36.42 -10.27 -33.22
CA ARG A 31 -37.15 -9.40 -34.18
C ARG A 31 -36.60 -9.48 -35.61
N ARG A 32 -35.34 -9.86 -35.81
CA ARG A 32 -34.74 -10.05 -37.14
C ARG A 32 -35.18 -11.36 -37.81
N LYS A 33 -35.58 -12.36 -37.01
CA LYS A 33 -35.97 -13.71 -37.45
C LYS A 33 -37.47 -13.99 -37.33
N MET A 34 -38.24 -13.06 -36.76
CA MET A 34 -39.70 -13.17 -36.61
C MET A 34 -40.45 -13.03 -37.94
N SER A 35 -41.55 -13.79 -38.07
CA SER A 35 -42.53 -13.62 -39.15
C SER A 35 -43.29 -12.29 -39.00
N LEU A 36 -43.88 -11.80 -40.10
CA LEU A 36 -44.64 -10.54 -40.10
C LEU A 36 -45.81 -10.56 -39.08
N ALA A 37 -46.49 -11.69 -38.93
CA ALA A 37 -47.56 -11.86 -37.95
C ALA A 37 -47.06 -11.79 -36.50
N ASN A 38 -45.88 -12.38 -36.22
CA ASN A 38 -45.28 -12.30 -34.89
C ASN A 38 -44.81 -10.88 -34.56
N LYS A 39 -44.32 -10.11 -35.53
CA LYS A 39 -43.94 -8.70 -35.35
C LYS A 39 -45.15 -7.82 -34.99
N ILE A 40 -46.30 -8.06 -35.63
CA ILE A 40 -47.56 -7.37 -35.30
C ILE A 40 -48.05 -7.78 -33.91
N GLY A 41 -47.93 -9.06 -33.54
CA GLY A 41 -48.23 -9.54 -32.19
C GLY A 41 -47.34 -8.91 -31.11
N ASP A 42 -46.06 -8.67 -31.41
CA ASP A 42 -45.11 -8.00 -30.51
C ASP A 42 -45.54 -6.54 -30.24
N ILE A 43 -45.99 -5.80 -31.27
CA ILE A 43 -46.51 -4.44 -31.14
C ILE A 43 -47.77 -4.37 -30.24
N VAL A 44 -48.64 -5.39 -30.32
CA VAL A 44 -49.83 -5.49 -29.46
C VAL A 44 -49.44 -5.84 -28.02
N ARG A 45 -48.37 -6.63 -27.83
CA ARG A 45 -47.85 -7.00 -26.50
C ARG A 45 -47.19 -5.82 -25.79
N ASP A 46 -46.53 -4.94 -26.55
CA ASP A 46 -45.91 -3.68 -26.07
C ASP A 46 -46.95 -2.59 -25.70
N LEU A 47 -48.27 -2.89 -25.75
CA LEU A 47 -49.30 -1.98 -25.27
C LEU A 47 -49.24 -1.83 -23.73
N PRO A 48 -49.46 -0.63 -23.16
CA PRO A 48 -49.18 -0.33 -21.74
C PRO A 48 -49.79 -1.28 -20.70
N ILE A 49 -50.98 -1.85 -20.96
CA ILE A 49 -51.66 -2.77 -20.03
C ILE A 49 -51.11 -4.19 -20.15
N LEU A 50 -50.75 -4.62 -21.36
CA LEU A 50 -50.25 -5.98 -21.62
C LEU A 50 -48.77 -6.11 -21.25
N ASP A 51 -47.98 -5.06 -21.47
CA ASP A 51 -46.59 -4.98 -21.01
C ASP A 51 -46.51 -4.93 -19.47
N PHE A 52 -47.47 -4.31 -18.79
CA PHE A 52 -47.56 -4.39 -17.32
C PHE A 52 -47.82 -5.81 -16.81
N MET A 53 -48.64 -6.61 -17.51
CA MET A 53 -48.98 -7.98 -17.11
C MET A 53 -47.90 -9.01 -17.47
N ALA A 54 -47.14 -8.79 -18.54
CA ALA A 54 -46.11 -9.70 -19.02
C ALA A 54 -44.96 -8.93 -19.71
N PRO A 55 -44.14 -8.19 -18.96
CA PRO A 55 -43.16 -7.27 -19.53
C PRO A 55 -42.11 -8.02 -20.36
N TYR A 56 -41.72 -7.43 -21.48
CA TYR A 56 -40.65 -7.98 -22.33
C TYR A 56 -39.30 -7.97 -21.60
N PHE A 57 -39.01 -6.91 -20.84
CA PHE A 57 -37.83 -6.79 -20.00
C PHE A 57 -38.21 -7.03 -18.54
N LYS A 58 -37.81 -8.18 -18.00
CA LYS A 58 -37.96 -8.46 -16.58
C LYS A 58 -36.70 -8.00 -15.85
N VAL A 59 -36.86 -7.03 -14.96
CA VAL A 59 -35.79 -6.65 -14.03
C VAL A 59 -35.64 -7.78 -13.02
N GLU A 60 -34.49 -8.45 -13.04
CA GLU A 60 -34.07 -9.36 -11.99
C GLU A 60 -33.48 -8.54 -10.85
N GLN A 61 -34.03 -8.71 -9.64
CA GLN A 61 -33.55 -8.00 -8.47
C GLN A 61 -33.40 -8.94 -7.28
N VAL A 62 -32.34 -8.74 -6.51
CA VAL A 62 -32.13 -9.35 -5.20
C VAL A 62 -31.99 -8.24 -4.15
N VAL A 63 -32.55 -8.49 -2.96
CA VAL A 63 -32.39 -7.61 -1.80
C VAL A 63 -31.40 -8.28 -0.86
N LEU A 64 -30.30 -7.60 -0.55
CA LEU A 64 -29.20 -8.14 0.23
C LEU A 64 -29.36 -7.66 1.68
N PRO A 65 -29.82 -8.50 2.62
CA PRO A 65 -30.16 -8.05 3.98
C PRO A 65 -28.93 -7.59 4.78
N ASP A 66 -27.79 -8.24 4.55
CA ASP A 66 -26.55 -8.02 5.32
C ASP A 66 -25.63 -6.96 4.69
N ILE A 67 -25.79 -6.69 3.40
CA ILE A 67 -25.09 -5.61 2.71
C ILE A 67 -25.96 -4.37 2.76
N LYS A 68 -25.54 -3.38 3.53
CA LYS A 68 -26.29 -2.14 3.73
C LYS A 68 -25.53 -0.93 3.23
N TYR A 69 -26.29 0.07 2.79
CA TYR A 69 -25.75 1.38 2.48
C TYR A 69 -26.53 2.46 3.23
N ASN A 70 -25.83 3.56 3.52
CA ASN A 70 -26.40 4.68 4.24
C ASN A 70 -27.11 5.61 3.26
N VAL A 71 -28.41 5.81 3.46
CA VAL A 71 -29.22 6.81 2.78
C VAL A 71 -29.58 7.89 3.80
N ASN A 72 -28.83 8.99 3.78
CA ASN A 72 -28.95 10.11 4.71
C ASN A 72 -28.81 9.68 6.19
N PHE A 73 -29.91 9.26 6.82
CA PHE A 73 -30.01 8.90 8.24
C PHE A 73 -30.48 7.45 8.48
N ALA A 74 -30.61 6.64 7.43
CA ALA A 74 -31.05 5.25 7.52
C ALA A 74 -30.06 4.31 6.82
N SER A 75 -29.76 3.19 7.49
CA SER A 75 -29.03 2.07 6.89
C SER A 75 -30.05 1.13 6.26
N VAL A 76 -30.04 1.02 4.93
CA VAL A 76 -31.01 0.20 4.20
C VAL A 76 -30.31 -0.95 3.47
N PRO A 77 -30.98 -2.10 3.31
CA PRO A 77 -30.49 -3.20 2.48
C PRO A 77 -30.17 -2.72 1.05
N GLU A 78 -29.03 -3.16 0.53
CA GLU A 78 -28.64 -2.96 -0.86
C GLU A 78 -29.57 -3.77 -1.77
N VAL A 79 -29.88 -3.21 -2.94
CA VAL A 79 -30.67 -3.90 -3.96
C VAL A 79 -29.84 -3.99 -5.21
N ASP A 80 -29.58 -5.21 -5.65
CA ASP A 80 -28.76 -5.51 -6.82
C ASP A 80 -29.65 -5.96 -7.97
N ARG A 81 -29.40 -5.40 -9.16
CA ARG A 81 -30.12 -5.70 -10.40
C ARG A 81 -29.21 -6.12 -11.54
N CYS A 82 -27.95 -6.44 -11.25
CA CYS A 82 -26.92 -6.65 -12.27
C CYS A 82 -27.26 -7.84 -13.19
N LYS A 83 -27.92 -8.89 -12.67
CA LYS A 83 -28.41 -10.02 -13.47
C LYS A 83 -29.50 -9.65 -14.49
N SER A 84 -30.11 -8.46 -14.40
CA SER A 84 -31.03 -7.96 -15.44
C SER A 84 -30.35 -7.80 -16.80
N CYS A 85 -29.05 -7.50 -16.83
CA CYS A 85 -28.26 -7.34 -18.05
C CYS A 85 -27.22 -8.46 -18.21
N HIS A 86 -26.59 -8.89 -17.12
CA HIS A 86 -25.57 -9.93 -17.11
C HIS A 86 -26.18 -11.34 -16.99
N LEU A 87 -26.99 -11.72 -17.99
CA LEU A 87 -27.84 -12.92 -17.94
C LEU A 87 -27.07 -14.26 -17.90
N GLY A 88 -25.80 -14.27 -18.31
CA GLY A 88 -24.96 -15.47 -18.31
C GLY A 88 -23.98 -15.56 -17.14
N ILE A 89 -24.05 -14.62 -16.18
CA ILE A 89 -22.96 -14.39 -15.20
C ILE A 89 -22.69 -15.57 -14.27
N ASP A 90 -23.70 -16.40 -13.98
CA ASP A 90 -23.61 -17.59 -13.13
C ASP A 90 -23.68 -18.91 -13.93
N ASN A 91 -23.72 -18.83 -15.26
CA ASN A 91 -23.87 -19.99 -16.13
C ASN A 91 -22.52 -20.33 -16.81
N PRO A 92 -21.93 -21.51 -16.54
CA PRO A 92 -20.64 -21.90 -17.13
C PRO A 92 -20.65 -21.98 -18.66
N ASP A 93 -21.82 -22.20 -19.29
CA ASP A 93 -21.95 -22.31 -20.75
C ASP A 93 -21.66 -20.98 -21.48
N TYR A 94 -21.64 -19.87 -20.75
CA TYR A 94 -21.43 -18.52 -21.29
C TYR A 94 -19.98 -18.03 -21.18
N LYS A 95 -19.02 -18.92 -20.92
CA LYS A 95 -17.60 -18.56 -20.79
C LYS A 95 -17.03 -17.80 -22.00
N ASP A 96 -17.44 -18.19 -23.20
CA ASP A 96 -16.94 -17.61 -24.46
C ASP A 96 -17.90 -16.56 -25.05
N ALA A 97 -18.97 -16.21 -24.32
CA ALA A 97 -19.90 -15.19 -24.76
C ALA A 97 -19.29 -13.78 -24.64
N GLU A 98 -19.71 -12.86 -25.51
CA GLU A 98 -19.32 -11.44 -25.41
C GLU A 98 -20.00 -10.77 -24.20
N GLN A 99 -19.35 -9.75 -23.64
CA GLN A 99 -19.94 -8.90 -22.61
C GLN A 99 -21.22 -8.23 -23.14
N PRO A 100 -22.30 -8.14 -22.34
CA PRO A 100 -22.38 -8.43 -20.90
C PRO A 100 -22.74 -9.88 -20.54
N PHE A 101 -22.82 -10.80 -21.50
CA PHE A 101 -23.32 -12.16 -21.28
C PHE A 101 -22.27 -13.14 -20.77
N THR A 102 -20.99 -12.76 -20.77
CA THR A 102 -19.88 -13.61 -20.31
C THR A 102 -20.08 -14.10 -18.87
N THR A 103 -19.73 -15.35 -18.60
CA THR A 103 -19.77 -15.92 -17.25
C THR A 103 -18.69 -15.36 -16.33
N HIS A 104 -18.90 -15.47 -15.01
CA HIS A 104 -17.90 -15.08 -14.01
C HIS A 104 -16.70 -16.06 -14.01
N PRO A 105 -15.44 -15.58 -13.93
CA PRO A 105 -14.23 -16.41 -14.10
C PRO A 105 -14.00 -17.47 -13.01
N ASN A 106 -14.77 -17.47 -11.91
CA ASN A 106 -14.63 -18.43 -10.81
C ASN A 106 -15.98 -18.70 -10.12
N LEU A 107 -16.78 -19.60 -10.69
CA LEU A 107 -18.13 -19.93 -10.20
C LEU A 107 -18.15 -20.77 -8.91
N ASP A 108 -17.06 -21.48 -8.62
CA ASP A 108 -16.92 -22.24 -7.37
C ASP A 108 -16.78 -21.29 -6.17
N LEU A 109 -16.14 -20.14 -6.39
CA LEU A 109 -15.96 -19.12 -5.36
C LEU A 109 -17.11 -18.11 -5.33
N TYR A 110 -17.78 -17.83 -6.45
CA TYR A 110 -18.76 -16.74 -6.57
C TYR A 110 -20.08 -17.13 -7.25
N LEU A 111 -21.17 -16.45 -6.87
CA LEU A 111 -22.48 -16.37 -7.51
C LEU A 111 -23.34 -17.64 -7.49
N THR A 112 -22.76 -18.82 -7.58
CA THR A 112 -23.51 -20.08 -7.56
C THR A 112 -24.10 -20.37 -6.19
N SER A 113 -25.17 -21.16 -6.13
CA SER A 113 -25.80 -21.53 -4.85
C SER A 113 -24.91 -22.36 -3.92
N SER A 114 -23.91 -23.06 -4.47
CA SER A 114 -22.90 -23.81 -3.71
C SER A 114 -21.67 -22.98 -3.34
N SER A 115 -21.52 -21.80 -3.93
CA SER A 115 -20.39 -20.91 -3.68
C SER A 115 -20.53 -20.29 -2.27
N PRO A 116 -19.40 -20.06 -1.57
CA PRO A 116 -19.40 -19.31 -0.32
C PRO A 116 -19.87 -17.85 -0.49
N HIS A 117 -19.89 -17.34 -1.73
CA HIS A 117 -20.38 -16.02 -2.12
C HIS A 117 -21.56 -16.11 -3.09
N ALA A 118 -22.61 -16.85 -2.73
CA ALA A 118 -23.83 -16.97 -3.53
C ALA A 118 -24.46 -15.58 -3.85
N TYR A 119 -24.98 -15.43 -5.06
CA TYR A 119 -25.53 -14.15 -5.53
C TYR A 119 -26.67 -13.64 -4.63
N GLU A 120 -27.47 -14.54 -4.09
CA GLU A 120 -28.61 -14.22 -3.23
C GLU A 120 -28.21 -13.55 -1.91
N SER A 121 -26.96 -13.77 -1.47
CA SER A 121 -26.44 -13.24 -0.20
C SER A 121 -25.53 -12.03 -0.40
N PHE A 122 -24.79 -11.97 -1.51
CA PHE A 122 -23.75 -10.95 -1.72
C PHE A 122 -24.01 -9.99 -2.89
N GLY A 123 -24.86 -10.39 -3.86
CA GLY A 123 -25.04 -9.65 -5.11
C GLY A 123 -23.74 -9.37 -5.86
N CYS A 124 -23.78 -8.43 -6.79
CA CYS A 124 -22.59 -7.92 -7.50
C CYS A 124 -22.04 -6.66 -6.83
N THR A 125 -22.90 -5.77 -6.34
CA THR A 125 -22.51 -4.50 -5.72
C THR A 125 -21.71 -4.65 -4.42
N GLY A 126 -21.84 -5.76 -3.71
CA GLY A 126 -21.01 -6.07 -2.54
C GLY A 126 -19.51 -6.05 -2.89
N CYS A 127 -19.16 -6.67 -4.02
CA CYS A 127 -17.79 -6.80 -4.51
C CYS A 127 -17.41 -5.65 -5.46
N HIS A 128 -18.28 -5.26 -6.37
CA HIS A 128 -17.96 -4.29 -7.41
C HIS A 128 -18.27 -2.84 -7.04
N ALA A 129 -19.06 -2.59 -5.97
CA ALA A 129 -19.68 -1.29 -5.71
C ALA A 129 -20.62 -0.87 -6.87
N GLY A 130 -20.86 0.44 -7.01
CA GLY A 130 -21.77 0.99 -8.00
C GLY A 130 -23.19 1.19 -7.49
N ARG A 131 -24.12 1.32 -8.43
CA ARG A 131 -25.52 1.60 -8.14
C ARG A 131 -26.37 0.39 -8.49
N GLY A 132 -26.63 -0.48 -7.52
CA GLY A 132 -27.32 -1.76 -7.75
C GLY A 132 -28.74 -1.60 -8.29
N ARG A 133 -29.37 -0.45 -8.06
CA ARG A 133 -30.68 -0.09 -8.61
C ARG A 133 -30.64 0.45 -10.05
N GLY A 134 -29.46 0.66 -10.61
CA GLY A 134 -29.25 1.11 -11.98
C GLY A 134 -29.90 0.16 -12.98
N THR A 135 -30.40 0.71 -14.08
CA THR A 135 -31.14 -0.03 -15.12
C THR A 135 -30.54 0.12 -16.51
N ASP A 136 -29.41 0.84 -16.61
CA ASP A 136 -28.65 1.04 -17.82
C ASP A 136 -27.15 1.12 -17.48
N PHE A 137 -26.31 1.17 -18.51
CA PHE A 137 -24.85 1.15 -18.38
C PHE A 137 -24.34 2.30 -17.51
N THR A 138 -24.78 3.53 -17.76
CA THR A 138 -24.30 4.71 -17.05
C THR A 138 -24.92 4.80 -15.65
N SER A 139 -26.19 4.42 -15.48
CA SER A 139 -26.93 4.52 -14.23
C SER A 139 -26.60 3.43 -13.22
N ALA A 140 -25.99 2.33 -13.66
CA ALA A 140 -25.29 1.36 -12.81
C ALA A 140 -23.88 1.83 -12.40
N THR A 141 -23.42 2.96 -12.95
CA THR A 141 -22.13 3.63 -12.66
C THR A 141 -20.91 2.79 -13.04
N HIS A 142 -20.96 2.15 -14.21
CA HIS A 142 -19.78 1.49 -14.79
C HIS A 142 -18.62 2.47 -14.85
N THR A 143 -17.42 2.03 -14.49
CA THR A 143 -16.24 2.89 -14.46
C THR A 143 -15.13 2.27 -15.29
N PRO A 144 -14.55 3.02 -16.24
CA PRO A 144 -13.50 2.51 -17.12
C PRO A 144 -12.20 2.24 -16.36
N ASN A 145 -11.42 1.28 -16.85
CA ASN A 145 -10.11 0.94 -16.29
C ASN A 145 -8.99 1.89 -16.75
N SER A 146 -9.17 2.57 -17.89
CA SER A 146 -8.18 3.46 -18.49
C SER A 146 -8.82 4.65 -19.23
N PRO A 147 -8.05 5.72 -19.52
CA PRO A 147 -8.51 6.84 -20.34
C PRO A 147 -8.94 6.44 -21.76
N GLU A 148 -8.29 5.44 -22.36
CA GLU A 148 -8.64 4.94 -23.69
C GLU A 148 -10.00 4.21 -23.67
N GLN A 149 -10.22 3.39 -22.64
CA GLN A 149 -11.52 2.74 -22.45
C GLN A 149 -12.62 3.76 -22.13
N ARG A 150 -12.29 4.84 -21.41
CA ARG A 150 -13.22 5.96 -21.20
C ARG A 150 -13.67 6.54 -22.54
N ALA A 151 -12.72 6.91 -23.41
CA ALA A 151 -13.03 7.48 -24.71
C ALA A 151 -13.86 6.51 -25.58
N GLU A 152 -13.53 5.21 -25.56
CA GLU A 152 -14.33 4.18 -26.24
C GLU A 152 -15.77 4.14 -25.71
N TRP A 153 -15.95 4.21 -24.39
CA TRP A 153 -17.27 4.13 -23.76
C TRP A 153 -18.09 5.39 -23.95
N GLU A 154 -17.46 6.57 -23.98
CA GLU A 154 -18.10 7.84 -24.35
C GLU A 154 -18.68 7.74 -25.77
N GLU A 155 -17.91 7.20 -26.73
CA GLU A 155 -18.36 7.04 -28.12
C GLU A 155 -19.44 5.96 -28.27
N LYS A 156 -19.22 4.78 -27.67
CA LYS A 156 -20.03 3.58 -27.92
C LYS A 156 -21.28 3.49 -27.07
N TYR A 157 -21.23 4.01 -25.84
CA TYR A 157 -22.27 3.81 -24.83
C TYR A 157 -22.83 5.13 -24.27
N ASP A 158 -22.44 6.28 -24.81
CA ASP A 158 -22.79 7.61 -24.28
C ASP A 158 -22.46 7.72 -22.78
N TRP A 159 -21.33 7.11 -22.41
CA TRP A 159 -20.89 7.05 -21.03
C TRP A 159 -20.51 8.43 -20.51
N HIS A 160 -20.92 8.73 -19.28
CA HIS A 160 -20.51 9.93 -18.57
C HIS A 160 -20.52 9.69 -17.06
N GLU A 161 -19.72 10.44 -16.31
CA GLU A 161 -19.66 10.30 -14.86
C GLU A 161 -20.98 10.74 -14.19
N MET A 162 -21.48 9.91 -13.27
CA MET A 162 -22.63 10.24 -12.45
C MET A 162 -22.22 11.04 -11.21
N HIS A 163 -22.11 12.36 -11.37
CA HIS A 163 -21.63 13.31 -10.35
C HIS A 163 -22.37 13.27 -9.00
N HIS A 164 -23.62 12.79 -8.97
CA HIS A 164 -24.44 12.73 -7.74
C HIS A 164 -24.40 11.38 -7.03
N TRP A 165 -23.64 10.41 -7.54
CA TRP A 165 -23.49 9.10 -6.93
C TRP A 165 -22.08 8.93 -6.35
N LEU A 166 -21.97 9.02 -5.03
CA LEU A 166 -20.68 9.05 -4.33
C LEU A 166 -19.94 7.70 -4.28
N LYS A 167 -20.54 6.63 -4.80
CA LYS A 167 -19.99 5.27 -4.78
C LYS A 167 -20.10 4.61 -6.16
N PRO A 168 -19.40 5.12 -7.18
CA PRO A 168 -19.39 4.48 -8.49
C PRO A 168 -18.83 3.06 -8.41
N MET A 169 -19.05 2.26 -9.45
CA MET A 169 -18.47 0.91 -9.51
C MET A 169 -16.95 1.00 -9.55
N LEU A 170 -16.26 0.09 -8.86
CA LEU A 170 -14.82 0.02 -8.93
C LEU A 170 -14.40 -0.39 -10.35
N PRO A 171 -13.38 0.27 -10.94
CA PRO A 171 -12.66 -0.30 -12.07
C PRO A 171 -12.28 -1.74 -11.75
N THR A 172 -12.41 -2.65 -12.73
CA THR A 172 -12.14 -4.09 -12.57
C THR A 172 -10.78 -4.35 -11.92
N LYS A 173 -9.77 -3.53 -12.21
CA LYS A 173 -8.42 -3.65 -11.62
C LYS A 173 -8.37 -3.48 -10.09
N TYR A 174 -9.41 -2.91 -9.48
CA TYR A 174 -9.52 -2.65 -8.04
C TYR A 174 -10.59 -3.51 -7.33
N SER A 175 -11.22 -4.46 -8.02
CA SER A 175 -12.29 -5.28 -7.43
C SER A 175 -11.86 -6.05 -6.17
N GLU A 176 -10.61 -6.53 -6.15
CA GLU A 176 -10.02 -7.23 -4.98
C GLU A 176 -10.03 -6.38 -3.71
N ALA A 177 -10.03 -5.05 -3.81
CA ALA A 177 -10.08 -4.17 -2.64
C ALA A 177 -11.37 -4.36 -1.81
N SER A 178 -12.47 -4.79 -2.44
CA SER A 178 -13.72 -5.05 -1.73
C SER A 178 -13.69 -6.30 -0.86
N CYS A 179 -12.78 -7.25 -1.10
CA CYS A 179 -12.62 -8.43 -0.23
C CYS A 179 -12.31 -8.00 1.21
N PHE A 180 -11.57 -6.90 1.37
CA PHE A 180 -11.24 -6.30 2.66
C PHE A 180 -12.46 -5.75 3.43
N LYS A 181 -13.66 -5.69 2.85
CA LYS A 181 -14.87 -5.29 3.61
C LYS A 181 -15.28 -6.35 4.63
N CYS A 182 -15.00 -7.62 4.34
CA CYS A 182 -15.39 -8.76 5.17
C CYS A 182 -14.18 -9.55 5.69
N HIS A 183 -13.09 -9.62 4.92
CA HIS A 183 -11.89 -10.38 5.26
C HIS A 183 -10.79 -9.51 5.92
N GLN A 184 -11.18 -8.63 6.86
CA GLN A 184 -10.24 -7.69 7.50
C GLN A 184 -9.19 -8.37 8.38
N ASP A 185 -9.56 -9.51 8.97
CA ASP A 185 -8.74 -10.24 9.95
C ASP A 185 -7.94 -11.39 9.31
N GLU A 186 -7.99 -11.53 7.98
CA GLU A 186 -7.28 -12.58 7.26
C GLU A 186 -5.93 -12.08 6.75
N ALA A 187 -4.87 -12.81 7.09
CA ALA A 187 -3.51 -12.47 6.64
C ALA A 187 -3.29 -12.79 5.15
N ASN A 188 -4.02 -13.74 4.60
CA ASN A 188 -3.96 -14.14 3.20
C ASN A 188 -5.36 -14.44 2.70
N ILE A 189 -5.83 -13.66 1.73
CA ILE A 189 -7.17 -13.77 1.18
C ILE A 189 -7.07 -14.51 -0.14
N ALA A 190 -7.62 -15.72 -0.18
CA ALA A 190 -7.58 -16.57 -1.36
C ALA A 190 -8.18 -15.86 -2.59
N HIS A 191 -7.48 -15.92 -3.72
CA HIS A 191 -7.87 -15.25 -4.97
C HIS A 191 -7.92 -13.71 -4.92
N ALA A 192 -7.28 -13.09 -3.92
CA ALA A 192 -7.09 -11.64 -3.81
C ALA A 192 -5.60 -11.31 -3.56
N ASP A 193 -4.73 -11.78 -4.45
CA ASP A 193 -3.28 -11.66 -4.33
C ASP A 193 -2.81 -10.20 -4.30
N LYS A 194 -3.46 -9.28 -5.04
CA LYS A 194 -3.09 -7.86 -5.04
C LYS A 194 -3.49 -7.19 -3.73
N LEU A 195 -4.65 -7.53 -3.18
CA LEU A 195 -5.05 -7.05 -1.86
C LEU A 195 -4.06 -7.55 -0.80
N THR A 196 -3.77 -8.85 -0.79
CA THR A 196 -2.82 -9.47 0.16
C THR A 196 -1.43 -8.84 0.02
N MET A 197 -0.98 -8.57 -1.20
CA MET A 197 0.26 -7.83 -1.47
C MET A 197 0.23 -6.42 -0.88
N GLY A 198 -0.85 -5.66 -1.09
CA GLY A 198 -1.03 -4.33 -0.50
C GLY A 198 -0.99 -4.33 1.03
N LEU A 199 -1.66 -5.29 1.66
CA LEU A 199 -1.63 -5.47 3.12
C LEU A 199 -0.22 -5.82 3.63
N THR A 200 0.49 -6.67 2.90
CA THR A 200 1.89 -7.03 3.20
C THR A 200 2.81 -5.82 3.11
N LEU A 201 2.63 -4.95 2.11
CA LEU A 201 3.40 -3.71 1.95
C LEU A 201 3.14 -2.72 3.09
N ILE A 202 1.89 -2.60 3.57
CA ILE A 202 1.54 -1.76 4.73
C ILE A 202 2.35 -2.17 5.96
N GLU A 203 2.41 -3.48 6.26
CA GLU A 203 3.17 -3.99 7.39
C GLU A 203 4.68 -3.84 7.17
N LYS A 204 5.18 -4.24 5.98
CA LYS A 204 6.61 -4.25 5.67
C LYS A 204 7.26 -2.87 5.62
N ASN A 205 6.49 -1.85 5.22
CA ASN A 205 6.96 -0.46 5.14
C ASN A 205 6.60 0.33 6.41
N GLY A 206 5.89 -0.29 7.37
CA GLY A 206 5.55 0.34 8.64
C GLY A 206 4.54 1.48 8.52
N CYS A 207 3.65 1.44 7.52
CA CYS A 207 2.63 2.47 7.33
C CYS A 207 1.78 2.62 8.60
N ASN A 208 1.45 1.50 9.25
CA ASN A 208 0.69 1.43 10.50
C ASN A 208 1.46 1.91 11.75
N GLY A 209 2.76 2.25 11.63
CA GLY A 209 3.55 2.86 12.70
C GLY A 209 3.30 4.37 12.81
N CYS A 210 3.08 5.04 11.68
CA CYS A 210 2.75 6.47 11.63
C CYS A 210 1.26 6.72 11.43
N HIS A 211 0.57 5.86 10.68
CA HIS A 211 -0.87 5.95 10.43
C HIS A 211 -1.62 4.95 11.29
N THR A 212 -2.66 5.38 12.00
CA THR A 212 -3.51 4.42 12.72
C THR A 212 -4.35 3.62 11.72
N ILE A 213 -4.37 2.29 11.86
CA ILE A 213 -5.24 1.37 11.12
C ILE A 213 -5.77 0.33 12.12
N LYS A 214 -7.06 0.40 12.48
CA LYS A 214 -7.63 -0.41 13.56
C LYS A 214 -7.55 -1.91 13.32
N SER A 215 -7.74 -2.35 12.09
CA SER A 215 -7.67 -3.77 11.73
C SER A 215 -6.24 -4.28 11.51
N LEU A 216 -5.26 -3.38 11.41
CA LEU A 216 -3.86 -3.71 11.11
C LEU A 216 -2.92 -2.96 12.06
N GLU A 217 -3.15 -3.09 13.36
CA GLU A 217 -2.30 -2.45 14.35
C GLU A 217 -0.84 -2.88 14.20
N SER A 218 0.07 -1.92 14.41
CA SER A 218 1.51 -2.19 14.34
C SER A 218 1.91 -3.13 15.47
N ARG A 219 2.30 -4.36 15.10
CA ARG A 219 2.80 -5.37 16.05
C ARG A 219 4.24 -5.10 16.47
N ARG A 220 4.98 -4.35 15.66
CA ARG A 220 6.41 -4.05 15.85
C ARG A 220 6.82 -2.83 15.03
N LYS A 221 7.75 -2.07 15.57
CA LYS A 221 8.49 -1.02 14.86
C LYS A 221 9.19 -1.55 13.61
N ALA A 222 9.00 -0.86 12.48
CA ALA A 222 9.60 -1.23 11.19
C ALA A 222 11.11 -0.93 11.12
N GLY A 223 11.55 0.11 11.82
CA GLY A 223 12.94 0.50 11.97
C GLY A 223 13.65 -0.21 13.13
N PRO A 224 14.99 -0.18 13.17
CA PRO A 224 15.77 -0.70 14.30
C PRO A 224 15.53 0.10 15.58
N ASP A 225 15.79 -0.55 16.71
CA ASP A 225 15.87 0.11 18.02
C ASP A 225 17.06 1.10 18.04
N LEU A 226 16.78 2.32 18.51
CA LEU A 226 17.76 3.41 18.63
C LEU A 226 18.21 3.65 20.07
N ALA A 227 17.70 2.92 21.06
CA ALA A 227 18.05 3.11 22.47
C ALA A 227 19.55 2.95 22.77
N ARG A 228 20.25 2.08 22.03
CA ARG A 228 21.70 1.83 22.17
C ARG A 228 22.48 2.21 20.90
N ILE A 229 21.95 3.14 20.09
CA ILE A 229 22.54 3.47 18.78
C ILE A 229 23.99 3.97 18.87
N ASN A 230 24.33 4.66 19.96
CA ASN A 230 25.65 5.20 20.25
C ASN A 230 26.74 4.13 20.50
N GLU A 231 26.36 2.86 20.68
CA GLU A 231 27.29 1.72 20.78
C GLU A 231 27.62 1.12 19.41
N LYS A 232 26.75 1.34 18.41
CA LYS A 232 26.81 0.67 17.11
C LYS A 232 27.45 1.51 16.02
N VAL A 233 27.13 2.79 15.99
CA VAL A 233 27.52 3.72 14.92
C VAL A 233 28.07 5.01 15.55
N ASN A 234 28.82 5.79 14.78
CA ASN A 234 29.27 7.12 15.22
C ASN A 234 28.24 8.20 14.86
N LYS A 235 28.36 9.37 15.50
CA LYS A 235 27.40 10.47 15.36
C LYS A 235 27.34 11.03 13.94
N ASP A 236 28.51 11.18 13.30
CA ASP A 236 28.65 11.68 11.93
C ASP A 236 27.92 10.77 10.91
N TRP A 237 28.11 9.47 11.03
CA TRP A 237 27.44 8.46 10.21
C TRP A 237 25.91 8.56 10.36
N VAL A 238 25.40 8.73 11.57
CA VAL A 238 23.95 8.87 11.81
C VAL A 238 23.40 10.12 11.15
N ALA A 239 24.10 11.25 11.26
CA ALA A 239 23.69 12.49 10.62
C ALA A 239 23.62 12.32 9.09
N LYS A 240 24.67 11.77 8.47
CA LYS A 240 24.71 11.47 7.03
C LYS A 240 23.61 10.48 6.60
N TRP A 241 23.38 9.45 7.40
CA TRP A 241 22.33 8.46 7.17
C TRP A 241 20.93 9.08 7.23
N ILE A 242 20.66 9.98 8.18
CA ILE A 242 19.36 10.69 8.26
C ILE A 242 19.18 11.61 7.05
N LYS A 243 20.24 12.27 6.57
CA LYS A 243 20.20 13.17 5.41
C LYS A 243 19.86 12.44 4.12
N ASP A 244 20.56 11.34 3.84
CA ASP A 244 20.34 10.52 2.65
C ASP A 244 20.56 9.02 2.93
N PRO A 245 19.52 8.31 3.41
CA PRO A 245 19.60 6.87 3.66
C PRO A 245 19.91 6.06 2.39
N LYS A 246 19.38 6.48 1.24
CA LYS A 246 19.48 5.75 -0.03
C LYS A 246 20.86 5.88 -0.66
N GLY A 247 21.55 7.00 -0.42
CA GLY A 247 22.97 7.18 -0.79
C GLY A 247 23.91 6.17 -0.10
N PHE A 248 23.56 5.69 1.10
CA PHE A 248 24.33 4.62 1.77
C PHE A 248 23.83 3.22 1.40
N ARG A 249 22.51 3.02 1.37
CA ARG A 249 21.87 1.74 1.01
C ARG A 249 20.67 1.99 0.10
N HIS A 250 20.84 1.69 -1.19
CA HIS A 250 19.84 1.98 -2.23
C HIS A 250 18.46 1.38 -1.98
N ASN A 251 18.39 0.16 -1.43
CA ASN A 251 17.15 -0.54 -1.10
C ASN A 251 16.69 -0.39 0.36
N THR A 252 17.16 0.64 1.07
CA THR A 252 16.67 0.92 2.42
C THR A 252 15.21 1.32 2.43
N LYS A 253 14.47 0.85 3.44
CA LYS A 253 13.07 1.23 3.67
C LYS A 253 12.91 2.54 4.44
N MET A 254 14.01 3.07 5.00
CA MET A 254 13.96 4.39 5.64
C MET A 254 13.69 5.46 4.57
N PRO A 255 12.59 6.22 4.68
CA PRO A 255 12.26 7.24 3.70
C PRO A 255 13.23 8.42 3.79
N SER A 256 13.39 9.15 2.69
CA SER A 256 14.13 10.40 2.64
C SER A 256 13.21 11.55 3.06
N PHE A 257 13.44 12.13 4.23
CA PHE A 257 12.66 13.26 4.73
C PHE A 257 13.18 14.62 4.24
N PHE A 258 14.47 14.67 3.90
CA PHE A 258 15.21 15.88 3.55
C PHE A 258 15.57 15.86 2.06
N GLY A 259 15.84 17.04 1.48
CA GLY A 259 16.16 17.18 0.05
C GLY A 259 15.02 16.81 -0.89
N GLN A 260 13.78 16.83 -0.40
CA GLN A 260 12.56 16.60 -1.15
C GLN A 260 12.15 17.87 -1.91
N SER A 261 11.26 17.72 -2.89
CA SER A 261 10.82 18.81 -3.77
C SER A 261 10.22 20.02 -3.05
N ASN A 262 9.74 19.87 -1.81
CA ASN A 262 9.18 20.94 -0.98
C ASN A 262 10.14 21.48 0.09
N ASN A 263 11.37 20.94 0.20
CA ASN A 263 12.38 21.34 1.20
C ASN A 263 13.84 21.25 0.69
N SER A 264 14.09 21.50 -0.60
CA SER A 264 15.42 21.40 -1.23
C SER A 264 16.07 22.74 -1.60
N ASP A 265 15.40 23.88 -1.37
CA ASP A 265 16.01 25.20 -1.60
C ASP A 265 17.12 25.51 -0.59
N THR A 266 17.94 26.54 -0.86
CA THR A 266 19.12 26.86 -0.04
C THR A 266 18.79 27.09 1.44
N ASN A 267 17.68 27.77 1.76
CA ASN A 267 17.29 28.02 3.15
C ASN A 267 16.76 26.73 3.79
N ALA A 268 16.00 25.94 3.04
CA ALA A 268 15.57 24.63 3.49
C ALA A 268 16.75 23.69 3.77
N VAL A 269 17.83 23.71 2.97
CA VAL A 269 19.02 22.90 3.24
C VAL A 269 19.68 23.28 4.57
N LEU A 270 19.84 24.57 4.86
CA LEU A 270 20.39 25.02 6.16
C LEU A 270 19.53 24.59 7.35
N ARG A 271 18.20 24.68 7.18
CA ARG A 271 17.25 24.17 8.17
C ARG A 271 17.39 22.66 8.34
N ASN A 272 17.35 21.90 7.24
CA ASN A 272 17.44 20.43 7.24
C ASN A 272 18.72 19.98 7.96
N ASP A 273 19.87 20.54 7.60
CA ASP A 273 21.16 20.20 8.21
C ASP A 273 21.18 20.51 9.72
N THR A 274 20.53 21.60 10.13
CA THR A 274 20.37 21.95 11.54
C THR A 274 19.45 20.98 12.28
N GLU A 275 18.30 20.64 11.73
CA GLU A 275 17.38 19.64 12.31
C GLU A 275 18.06 18.27 12.43
N ILE A 276 18.75 17.82 11.38
CA ILE A 276 19.51 16.55 11.38
C ILE A 276 20.59 16.56 12.45
N TYR A 277 21.35 17.65 12.57
CA TYR A 277 22.38 17.79 13.59
C TYR A 277 21.79 17.67 14.99
N THR A 278 20.69 18.38 15.29
CA THR A 278 20.04 18.32 16.61
C THR A 278 19.48 16.94 16.92
N ILE A 279 18.89 16.23 15.94
CA ILE A 279 18.45 14.84 16.09
C ILE A 279 19.65 13.93 16.42
N ALA A 280 20.77 14.09 15.72
CA ALA A 280 21.98 13.32 15.98
C ALA A 280 22.55 13.60 17.36
N GLU A 281 22.53 14.86 17.84
CA GLU A 281 22.90 15.20 19.21
C GLU A 281 21.98 14.52 20.24
N TYR A 282 20.66 14.54 20.04
CA TYR A 282 19.69 13.87 20.91
C TYR A 282 19.95 12.36 21.02
N LEU A 283 20.22 11.69 19.90
CA LEU A 283 20.52 10.24 19.87
C LEU A 283 21.85 9.87 20.55
N PHE A 284 22.72 10.85 20.81
CA PHE A 284 24.06 10.66 21.38
C PHE A 284 24.27 11.46 22.67
N GLN A 285 23.19 11.80 23.40
CA GLN A 285 23.25 12.51 24.69
C GLN A 285 24.17 11.80 25.71
N ASP A 286 24.21 10.47 25.69
CA ASP A 286 25.09 9.65 26.55
C ASP A 286 26.53 9.51 26.02
N GLY A 287 26.89 10.26 24.99
CA GLY A 287 28.17 10.18 24.30
C GLY A 287 28.30 8.98 23.35
N GLU A 288 29.32 9.03 22.51
CA GLU A 288 29.68 7.95 21.57
C GLU A 288 30.44 6.83 22.31
N LYS A 289 29.88 5.61 22.28
CA LYS A 289 30.44 4.42 22.95
C LYS A 289 31.01 3.41 21.95
N MET A 290 30.78 3.61 20.65
CA MET A 290 31.29 2.74 19.60
C MET A 290 32.83 2.67 19.63
N SER A 291 33.36 1.45 19.66
CA SER A 291 34.81 1.23 19.55
C SER A 291 35.30 1.61 18.15
N ARG A 292 36.20 2.59 18.05
CA ARG A 292 36.80 3.02 16.77
C ARG A 292 37.91 2.09 16.26
N LYS A 293 38.25 1.04 17.01
CA LYS A 293 39.34 0.12 16.65
C LYS A 293 38.75 -1.15 16.05
N ASN A 294 39.08 -1.42 14.79
CA ASN A 294 38.98 -2.76 14.20
C ASN A 294 40.10 -3.62 14.80
N ASP A 295 39.91 -4.01 16.06
CA ASP A 295 40.88 -4.85 16.76
C ASP A 295 40.92 -6.24 16.09
N GLN A 296 42.13 -6.68 15.77
CA GLN A 296 42.41 -7.98 15.17
C GLN A 296 41.90 -9.14 16.05
N LYS A 297 41.61 -8.87 17.33
CA LYS A 297 40.90 -9.78 18.23
C LYS A 297 39.54 -10.24 17.70
N PHE A 298 38.81 -9.40 16.96
CA PHE A 298 37.45 -9.66 16.49
C PHE A 298 37.37 -10.02 15.01
N THR A 299 38.51 -10.12 14.32
CA THR A 299 38.57 -10.45 12.89
C THR A 299 39.34 -11.75 12.67
N GLY A 300 38.96 -12.49 11.63
CA GLY A 300 39.57 -13.75 11.22
C GLY A 300 39.92 -13.75 9.73
N ASN A 301 39.72 -14.88 9.06
CA ASN A 301 39.92 -15.05 7.63
C ASN A 301 38.63 -14.70 6.85
N ALA A 302 38.70 -13.69 5.98
CA ALA A 302 37.57 -13.22 5.18
C ALA A 302 37.10 -14.21 4.10
N GLU A 303 38.00 -15.00 3.50
CA GLU A 303 37.63 -16.01 2.49
C GLU A 303 36.80 -17.13 3.12
N LYS A 304 37.23 -17.63 4.28
CA LYS A 304 36.42 -18.57 5.08
C LYS A 304 35.10 -17.95 5.53
N GLY A 305 35.10 -16.65 5.84
CA GLY A 305 33.90 -15.90 6.20
C GLY A 305 32.88 -15.86 5.06
N GLN A 306 33.35 -15.71 3.82
CA GLN A 306 32.49 -15.76 2.64
C GLN A 306 31.86 -17.14 2.45
N GLU A 307 32.63 -18.22 2.60
CA GLU A 307 32.10 -19.59 2.53
C GLU A 307 31.05 -19.84 3.62
N LEU A 308 31.33 -19.41 4.85
CA LEU A 308 30.41 -19.52 5.98
C LEU A 308 29.11 -18.74 5.75
N PHE A 309 29.17 -17.59 5.06
CA PHE A 309 27.98 -16.80 4.77
C PHE A 309 26.94 -17.59 3.95
N GLU A 310 27.42 -18.43 3.02
CA GLU A 310 26.55 -19.32 2.24
C GLU A 310 26.10 -20.53 3.06
N VAL A 311 27.02 -21.22 3.74
CA VAL A 311 26.75 -22.48 4.42
C VAL A 311 25.84 -22.31 5.64
N VAL A 312 26.00 -21.22 6.39
CA VAL A 312 25.14 -20.88 7.54
C VAL A 312 23.75 -20.44 7.07
N GLY A 313 23.59 -20.10 5.78
CA GLY A 313 22.33 -19.67 5.19
C GLY A 313 22.04 -18.18 5.39
N CYS A 314 23.05 -17.35 5.62
CA CYS A 314 22.88 -15.90 5.79
C CYS A 314 22.18 -15.27 4.57
N ARG A 315 22.49 -15.77 3.36
CA ARG A 315 21.87 -15.36 2.09
C ARG A 315 20.35 -15.59 2.04
N GLY A 316 19.81 -16.50 2.84
CA GLY A 316 18.37 -16.72 2.94
C GLY A 316 17.61 -15.53 3.52
N CYS A 317 18.29 -14.64 4.25
CA CYS A 317 17.68 -13.43 4.82
C CYS A 317 18.38 -12.13 4.39
N HIS A 318 19.69 -12.18 4.12
CA HIS A 318 20.52 -11.01 3.84
C HIS A 318 21.11 -11.05 2.43
N ASN A 319 21.03 -9.93 1.73
CA ASN A 319 21.72 -9.73 0.47
C ASN A 319 22.98 -8.86 0.66
N ILE A 320 23.96 -9.02 -0.23
CA ILE A 320 25.12 -8.13 -0.39
C ILE A 320 25.19 -7.82 -1.88
N GLU A 321 24.47 -6.80 -2.31
CA GLU A 321 24.40 -6.38 -3.71
C GLU A 321 24.49 -4.85 -3.81
N ASN A 322 25.56 -4.38 -4.45
CA ASN A 322 25.86 -2.96 -4.60
C ASN A 322 25.10 -2.34 -5.78
N ASN A 323 24.77 -3.13 -6.81
CA ASN A 323 24.08 -2.67 -8.00
C ASN A 323 22.56 -2.84 -7.85
N PRO A 324 21.77 -1.75 -7.81
CA PRO A 324 20.31 -1.83 -7.77
C PRO A 324 19.71 -2.67 -8.89
N ASN A 325 20.32 -2.68 -10.08
CA ASN A 325 19.80 -3.41 -11.26
C ASN A 325 19.90 -4.93 -11.13
N ASN A 326 20.70 -5.42 -10.17
CA ASN A 326 20.83 -6.85 -9.90
C ASN A 326 19.85 -7.33 -8.82
N MET A 327 19.12 -6.42 -8.18
CA MET A 327 18.09 -6.78 -7.23
C MET A 327 16.85 -7.27 -7.96
N THR A 328 16.16 -8.23 -7.34
CA THR A 328 14.82 -8.62 -7.79
C THR A 328 13.86 -7.51 -7.42
N GLU A 329 13.08 -7.03 -8.39
CA GLU A 329 11.96 -6.14 -8.11
C GLU A 329 10.86 -6.96 -7.41
N ASP A 330 10.31 -6.42 -6.32
CA ASP A 330 9.20 -7.01 -5.56
C ASP A 330 7.87 -6.94 -6.35
N ILE A 331 7.81 -7.61 -7.50
CA ILE A 331 6.64 -7.57 -8.40
C ILE A 331 5.57 -8.57 -7.94
N GLN A 332 5.95 -9.61 -7.19
CA GLN A 332 5.04 -10.65 -6.71
C GLN A 332 5.06 -10.79 -5.18
N LEU A 333 3.94 -11.26 -4.63
CA LEU A 333 3.79 -11.55 -3.21
C LEU A 333 4.90 -12.49 -2.69
N ALA A 334 5.30 -13.48 -3.49
CA ALA A 334 6.34 -14.43 -3.11
C ALA A 334 7.71 -13.78 -2.92
N ASP A 335 8.03 -12.71 -3.65
CA ASP A 335 9.32 -12.03 -3.56
C ASP A 335 9.38 -11.15 -2.31
N LEU A 336 8.27 -10.44 -2.04
CA LEU A 336 8.09 -9.76 -0.76
C LEU A 336 8.30 -10.73 0.40
N LEU A 337 7.82 -11.97 0.36
CA LEU A 337 7.97 -12.88 1.50
C LEU A 337 9.40 -13.41 1.73
N LYS A 338 10.35 -13.25 0.79
CA LYS A 338 11.72 -13.78 0.92
C LYS A 338 12.68 -12.85 1.66
N GLU A 339 12.57 -11.54 1.47
CA GLU A 339 13.53 -10.60 2.08
C GLU A 339 13.16 -10.23 3.53
N HIS A 340 13.93 -10.75 4.48
CA HIS A 340 13.72 -10.53 5.92
C HIS A 340 14.78 -9.62 6.57
N GLY A 341 16.02 -9.67 6.08
CA GLY A 341 17.16 -8.89 6.59
C GLY A 341 17.52 -7.71 5.68
N PRO A 342 18.18 -6.67 6.21
CA PRO A 342 18.69 -5.59 5.38
C PRO A 342 19.83 -6.06 4.48
N ASN A 343 20.01 -5.37 3.36
CA ASN A 343 21.20 -5.47 2.53
C ASN A 343 22.44 -5.04 3.35
N LEU A 344 23.48 -5.88 3.37
CA LEU A 344 24.67 -5.71 4.20
C LEU A 344 25.81 -4.97 3.50
N ILE A 345 25.56 -4.36 2.34
CA ILE A 345 26.52 -3.47 1.68
C ILE A 345 27.04 -2.38 2.64
N SER A 346 28.32 -2.07 2.47
CA SER A 346 29.00 -0.96 3.13
C SER A 346 29.06 -1.09 4.67
N LEU A 347 28.86 -2.28 5.24
CA LEU A 347 28.81 -2.47 6.70
C LEU A 347 30.10 -1.99 7.40
N GLY A 348 31.25 -2.14 6.75
CA GLY A 348 32.55 -1.67 7.25
C GLY A 348 32.64 -0.15 7.43
N SER A 349 31.83 0.62 6.71
CA SER A 349 31.73 2.10 6.85
C SER A 349 30.67 2.53 7.88
N LYS A 350 29.93 1.58 8.47
CA LYS A 350 28.84 1.86 9.42
C LYS A 350 29.21 1.61 10.87
N THR A 351 29.92 0.51 11.14
CA THR A 351 30.10 -0.01 12.49
C THR A 351 31.51 -0.58 12.68
N SER A 352 31.78 -1.20 13.82
CA SER A 352 33.09 -1.77 14.16
C SER A 352 33.08 -3.30 14.06
N ALA A 353 34.26 -3.89 13.86
CA ALA A 353 34.44 -5.34 13.91
C ALA A 353 33.97 -5.94 15.25
N GLN A 354 34.21 -5.24 16.35
CA GLN A 354 33.75 -5.68 17.68
C GLN A 354 32.22 -5.77 17.75
N TRP A 355 31.51 -4.77 17.24
CA TRP A 355 30.06 -4.76 17.24
C TRP A 355 29.49 -5.90 16.37
N VAL A 356 30.03 -6.08 15.16
CA VAL A 356 29.60 -7.17 14.26
C VAL A 356 29.83 -8.53 14.89
N TYR A 357 31.01 -8.76 15.49
CA TYR A 357 31.31 -10.00 16.19
C TYR A 357 30.31 -10.28 17.31
N ASN A 358 30.06 -9.30 18.18
CA ASN A 358 29.13 -9.46 19.30
C ASN A 358 27.69 -9.72 18.79
N TRP A 359 27.27 -8.99 17.76
CA TRP A 359 25.96 -9.20 17.12
C TRP A 359 25.82 -10.61 16.55
N LEU A 360 26.85 -11.14 15.89
CA LEU A 360 26.82 -12.52 15.35
C LEU A 360 26.78 -13.58 16.45
N LYS A 361 27.38 -13.31 17.62
CA LYS A 361 27.39 -14.23 18.77
C LYS A 361 26.06 -14.27 19.51
N ASP A 362 25.45 -13.12 19.76
CA ASP A 362 24.14 -13.02 20.40
C ASP A 362 23.40 -11.72 20.00
N PRO A 363 22.60 -11.74 18.91
CA PRO A 363 21.84 -10.57 18.49
C PRO A 363 20.86 -10.06 19.55
N SER A 364 20.34 -10.96 20.40
CA SER A 364 19.27 -10.67 21.35
C SER A 364 19.74 -9.89 22.58
N GLU A 365 21.05 -9.91 22.86
CA GLU A 365 21.67 -9.06 23.89
C GLU A 365 21.59 -7.59 23.51
N TYR A 366 21.87 -7.26 22.25
CA TYR A 366 21.78 -5.89 21.77
C TYR A 366 20.33 -5.46 21.56
N TRP A 367 19.51 -6.32 20.93
CA TRP A 367 18.10 -6.05 20.68
C TRP A 367 17.25 -7.31 20.87
N HIS A 368 16.54 -7.39 22.00
CA HIS A 368 15.74 -8.55 22.38
C HIS A 368 14.74 -8.99 21.29
N ASP A 369 14.05 -8.04 20.65
CA ASP A 369 13.04 -8.34 19.64
C ASP A 369 13.62 -8.58 18.25
N THR A 370 14.94 -8.61 18.05
CA THR A 370 15.56 -8.81 16.73
C THR A 370 15.01 -10.03 15.98
N ARG A 371 14.85 -9.91 14.64
CA ARG A 371 14.46 -11.05 13.79
C ARG A 371 15.61 -12.02 13.54
N MET A 372 16.85 -11.59 13.77
CA MET A 372 18.02 -12.42 13.52
C MET A 372 18.17 -13.45 14.65
N PRO A 373 18.09 -14.75 14.37
CA PRO A 373 18.23 -15.78 15.39
C PRO A 373 19.69 -15.88 15.86
N ASN A 374 19.88 -16.48 17.04
CA ASN A 374 21.21 -16.92 17.45
C ASN A 374 21.65 -18.14 16.61
N LEU A 375 22.65 -17.93 15.76
CA LEU A 375 23.17 -18.93 14.82
C LEU A 375 24.13 -19.95 15.48
N ARG A 376 24.40 -19.81 16.79
CA ARG A 376 25.28 -20.69 17.58
C ARG A 376 26.69 -20.84 17.01
N LEU A 377 27.20 -19.77 16.40
CA LEU A 377 28.52 -19.72 15.79
C LEU A 377 29.62 -19.89 16.87
N SER A 378 30.65 -20.65 16.53
CA SER A 378 31.90 -20.64 17.28
C SER A 378 32.59 -19.27 17.19
N ASP A 379 33.56 -19.03 18.08
CA ASP A 379 34.31 -17.77 18.07
C ASP A 379 35.13 -17.59 16.78
N GLU A 380 35.65 -18.68 16.20
CA GLU A 380 36.39 -18.61 14.93
C GLU A 380 35.46 -18.29 13.75
N GLU A 381 34.30 -18.95 13.67
CA GLU A 381 33.31 -18.68 12.63
C GLU A 381 32.80 -17.23 12.69
N ALA A 382 32.50 -16.73 13.89
CA ALA A 382 32.06 -15.34 14.07
C ALA A 382 33.14 -14.34 13.66
N LYS A 383 34.43 -14.61 13.94
CA LYS A 383 35.56 -13.78 13.50
C LYS A 383 35.75 -13.79 11.98
N ASN A 384 35.65 -14.97 11.35
CA ASN A 384 35.76 -15.12 9.90
C ASN A 384 34.64 -14.36 9.18
N LEU A 385 33.39 -14.55 9.63
CA LEU A 385 32.23 -13.80 9.12
C LEU A 385 32.38 -12.30 9.33
N THR A 386 32.86 -11.87 10.50
CA THR A 386 33.13 -10.46 10.78
C THR A 386 34.15 -9.89 9.80
N ALA A 387 35.26 -10.60 9.54
CA ALA A 387 36.27 -10.17 8.58
C ALA A 387 35.71 -10.02 7.16
N TYR A 388 34.86 -10.96 6.72
CA TYR A 388 34.18 -10.88 5.43
C TYR A 388 33.26 -9.66 5.33
N LEU A 389 32.37 -9.46 6.30
CA LEU A 389 31.38 -8.38 6.28
C LEU A 389 32.02 -6.99 6.40
N MET A 390 33.08 -6.87 7.20
CA MET A 390 33.81 -5.61 7.40
C MET A 390 34.60 -5.17 6.16
N ASN A 391 34.85 -6.06 5.19
CA ASN A 391 35.53 -5.72 3.95
C ASN A 391 34.65 -4.91 2.98
N SER A 392 33.33 -4.88 3.19
CA SER A 392 32.41 -4.06 2.40
C SER A 392 32.39 -2.62 2.96
N THR A 393 33.06 -1.69 2.28
CA THR A 393 33.17 -0.27 2.65
C THR A 393 32.65 0.64 1.54
N ASN A 394 32.28 1.87 1.88
CA ASN A 394 31.85 2.91 0.96
C ASN A 394 32.68 4.18 1.15
N THR A 395 33.75 4.31 0.37
CA THR A 395 34.67 5.46 0.44
C THR A 395 34.02 6.77 0.01
N GLU A 396 33.04 6.72 -0.88
CA GLU A 396 32.32 7.92 -1.34
C GLU A 396 31.48 8.50 -0.20
N PHE A 397 30.75 7.65 0.52
CA PHE A 397 29.98 8.05 1.69
C PHE A 397 30.88 8.52 2.85
N ASP A 398 31.99 7.83 3.07
CA ASP A 398 32.94 8.19 4.12
C ASP A 398 33.58 9.57 3.88
N ALA A 399 33.77 9.94 2.60
CA ALA A 399 34.32 11.23 2.18
C ALA A 399 33.31 12.39 2.21
N VAL A 400 32.01 12.13 2.45
CA VAL A 400 31.02 13.20 2.61
C VAL A 400 31.40 14.05 3.84
N GLU A 401 31.35 15.36 3.70
CA GLU A 401 31.65 16.27 4.81
C GLU A 401 30.64 16.11 5.96
N PRO A 402 31.09 16.20 7.23
CA PRO A 402 30.19 16.17 8.37
C PRO A 402 29.15 17.29 8.32
N ILE A 403 27.90 16.94 8.66
CA ILE A 403 26.80 17.90 8.68
C ILE A 403 27.08 18.98 9.72
N GLN A 404 26.99 20.24 9.29
CA GLN A 404 27.19 21.41 10.12
C GLN A 404 25.85 22.09 10.41
N MET A 405 25.70 22.55 11.65
CA MET A 405 24.54 23.29 12.11
C MET A 405 24.73 24.80 11.92
N SER A 406 23.69 25.54 11.51
CA SER A 406 23.67 27.00 11.59
C SER A 406 23.01 27.45 12.90
N LYS A 407 23.65 28.38 13.62
CA LYS A 407 23.07 28.95 14.85
C LYS A 407 21.85 29.82 14.54
N GLU A 408 21.89 30.52 13.42
CA GLU A 408 20.80 31.33 12.91
C GLU A 408 19.61 30.45 12.56
N ALA A 409 19.82 29.36 11.82
CA ALA A 409 18.78 28.39 11.51
C ALA A 409 18.21 27.74 12.78
N LEU A 410 19.05 27.41 13.78
CA LEU A 410 18.60 26.85 15.06
C LEU A 410 17.61 27.80 15.76
N ASP A 411 17.94 29.08 15.82
CA ASP A 411 17.09 30.11 16.43
C ASP A 411 15.79 30.29 15.63
N GLU A 412 15.86 30.29 14.30
CA GLU A 412 14.69 30.39 13.42
C GLU A 412 13.73 29.19 13.59
N ILE A 413 14.26 27.97 13.62
CA ILE A 413 13.46 26.75 13.82
C ILE A 413 12.81 26.76 15.19
N ALA A 414 13.59 27.06 16.23
CA ALA A 414 13.07 27.13 17.60
C ALA A 414 11.95 28.18 17.72
N LEU A 415 12.15 29.36 17.11
CA LEU A 415 11.17 30.42 17.09
C LEU A 415 9.90 30.04 16.29
N GLY A 416 10.07 29.38 15.14
CA GLY A 416 8.96 28.89 14.31
C GLY A 416 8.01 28.00 15.12
N TRP A 417 8.57 27.02 15.84
CA TRP A 417 7.80 26.15 16.73
C TRP A 417 7.18 26.89 17.93
N LEU A 418 7.90 27.84 18.52
CA LEU A 418 7.36 28.63 19.63
C LEU A 418 6.17 29.49 19.20
N ARG A 419 6.22 30.08 18.00
CA ARG A 419 5.14 30.91 17.44
C ARG A 419 3.85 30.11 17.17
N LYS A 420 3.92 28.79 17.02
CA LYS A 420 2.75 27.91 16.94
C LYS A 420 2.02 27.76 18.28
N MET A 421 2.72 27.95 19.39
CA MET A 421 2.19 27.71 20.74
C MET A 421 1.95 29.00 21.53
N TYR A 422 2.69 30.07 21.22
CA TYR A 422 2.71 31.31 22.00
C TYR A 422 2.56 32.54 21.11
N PRO A 423 1.97 33.64 21.63
CA PRO A 423 1.99 34.94 20.96
C PRO A 423 3.42 35.38 20.66
N GLU A 424 3.61 36.14 19.57
CA GLU A 424 4.93 36.49 19.06
C GLU A 424 5.87 37.11 20.10
N LYS A 425 5.37 38.04 20.92
CA LYS A 425 6.17 38.69 21.97
C LYS A 425 6.68 37.68 23.00
N GLU A 426 5.85 36.72 23.37
CA GLU A 426 6.20 35.68 24.33
C GLU A 426 7.15 34.65 23.71
N ALA A 427 6.91 34.24 22.45
CA ALA A 427 7.81 33.36 21.72
C ALA A 427 9.24 33.93 21.65
N ASN A 428 9.38 35.20 21.28
CA ASN A 428 10.68 35.88 21.25
C ASN A 428 11.34 35.94 22.63
N SER A 429 10.58 36.25 23.68
CA SER A 429 11.10 36.28 25.06
C SER A 429 11.58 34.90 25.52
N ARG A 430 10.86 33.83 25.16
CA ARG A 430 11.21 32.45 25.48
C ARG A 430 12.48 32.02 24.75
N LEU A 431 12.60 32.34 23.46
CA LEU A 431 13.81 32.07 22.69
C LEU A 431 15.03 32.77 23.29
N ALA A 432 14.91 34.06 23.65
CA ALA A 432 15.99 34.83 24.25
C ALA A 432 16.44 34.25 25.61
N GLY A 433 15.53 33.61 26.35
CA GLY A 433 15.82 32.96 27.63
C GLY A 433 16.37 31.53 27.52
N MET A 434 16.39 30.92 26.33
CA MET A 434 16.89 29.56 26.16
C MET A 434 18.42 29.52 26.04
N ALA A 435 19.06 28.69 26.86
CA ALA A 435 20.46 28.31 26.67
C ALA A 435 20.65 27.52 25.36
N PHE A 436 21.86 27.54 24.82
CA PHE A 436 22.18 26.90 23.54
C PHE A 436 21.85 25.39 23.52
N ASP A 437 22.28 24.65 24.54
CA ASP A 437 22.00 23.21 24.64
C ASP A 437 20.49 22.92 24.73
N ASN A 438 19.75 23.76 25.47
CA ASN A 438 18.29 23.65 25.55
C ASN A 438 17.61 23.91 24.20
N LYS A 439 18.20 24.76 23.33
CA LYS A 439 17.68 24.97 21.97
C LYS A 439 17.91 23.75 21.10
N ILE A 440 19.07 23.11 21.22
CA ILE A 440 19.37 21.84 20.52
C ILE A 440 18.35 20.78 20.91
N ASP A 441 18.15 20.55 22.21
CA ASP A 441 17.20 19.54 22.70
C ASP A 441 15.75 19.88 22.29
N TYR A 442 15.37 21.16 22.35
CA TYR A 442 14.04 21.60 21.93
C TYR A 442 13.80 21.37 20.44
N VAL A 443 14.75 21.76 19.58
CA VAL A 443 14.63 21.56 18.13
C VAL A 443 14.66 20.08 17.79
N ALA A 444 15.52 19.29 18.44
CA ALA A 444 15.55 17.84 18.29
C ALA A 444 14.19 17.20 18.62
N ASP A 445 13.57 17.56 19.75
CA ASP A 445 12.23 17.05 20.12
C ASP A 445 11.18 17.42 19.07
N LYS A 446 11.19 18.67 18.61
CA LYS A 446 10.25 19.11 17.57
C LYS A 446 10.46 18.38 16.25
N SER A 447 11.70 18.20 15.81
CA SER A 447 11.99 17.51 14.55
C SER A 447 11.69 16.01 14.63
N ILE A 448 12.04 15.32 15.73
CA ILE A 448 11.67 13.90 15.94
C ILE A 448 10.16 13.72 15.89
N ARG A 449 9.40 14.64 16.50
CA ARG A 449 7.93 14.61 16.46
C ARG A 449 7.36 14.93 15.10
N TYR A 450 7.93 15.93 14.43
CA TYR A 450 7.44 16.37 13.14
C TYR A 450 7.60 15.29 12.06
N TYR A 451 8.76 14.66 12.00
CA TYR A 451 9.03 13.56 11.06
C TYR A 451 8.51 12.20 11.55
N GLY A 452 8.03 12.12 12.79
CA GLY A 452 7.44 10.91 13.36
C GLY A 452 8.42 9.75 13.45
N CYS A 453 9.70 10.03 13.76
CA CYS A 453 10.74 9.00 13.78
C CYS A 453 10.38 7.82 14.72
N PHE A 454 9.68 8.11 15.81
CA PHE A 454 9.20 7.12 16.78
C PHE A 454 8.09 6.20 16.23
N GLY A 455 7.45 6.53 15.11
CA GLY A 455 6.50 5.65 14.43
C GLY A 455 7.20 4.38 13.91
N CYS A 456 8.44 4.56 13.43
CA CYS A 456 9.28 3.48 12.91
C CYS A 456 10.35 3.00 13.89
N HIS A 457 10.80 3.81 14.84
CA HIS A 457 11.91 3.48 15.74
C HIS A 457 11.47 3.44 17.20
N ASN A 458 12.13 2.59 18.01
CA ASN A 458 12.12 2.76 19.46
C ASN A 458 13.14 3.84 19.81
N ILE A 459 12.67 4.96 20.36
CA ILE A 459 13.50 6.10 20.74
C ILE A 459 13.20 6.41 22.22
N PRO A 460 14.21 6.39 23.11
CA PRO A 460 14.02 6.75 24.51
C PRO A 460 13.32 8.10 24.68
N GLY A 461 12.24 8.12 25.46
CA GLY A 461 11.42 9.31 25.72
C GLY A 461 10.20 9.47 24.79
N TYR A 462 10.03 8.58 23.81
CA TYR A 462 8.91 8.61 22.84
C TYR A 462 8.02 7.37 22.89
N GLU A 463 8.13 6.54 23.92
CA GLU A 463 7.42 5.26 24.04
C GLU A 463 5.89 5.44 23.97
N ASN A 464 5.40 6.58 24.48
CA ASN A 464 3.98 6.94 24.51
C ASN A 464 3.58 7.98 23.45
N ALA A 465 4.45 8.27 22.49
CA ALA A 465 4.16 9.25 21.44
C ALA A 465 3.05 8.73 20.51
N LYS A 466 2.10 9.61 20.17
CA LYS A 466 0.98 9.26 19.29
C LYS A 466 1.42 9.25 17.82
N PRO A 467 0.87 8.37 16.98
CA PRO A 467 1.11 8.38 15.54
C PRO A 467 0.81 9.75 14.91
N ILE A 468 1.60 10.15 13.92
CA ILE A 468 1.53 11.49 13.31
C ILE A 468 0.69 11.54 12.02
N GLY A 469 0.49 10.39 11.38
CA GLY A 469 -0.21 10.28 10.11
C GLY A 469 -1.72 10.29 10.28
N THR A 470 -2.41 10.66 9.21
CA THR A 470 -3.87 10.50 9.11
C THR A 470 -4.30 9.08 9.49
N GLU A 471 -5.40 8.97 10.21
CA GLU A 471 -6.07 7.70 10.49
C GLU A 471 -6.54 7.08 9.16
N LEU A 472 -6.13 5.84 8.86
CA LEU A 472 -6.36 5.21 7.56
C LEU A 472 -7.46 4.13 7.58
N THR A 473 -8.06 3.78 8.72
CA THR A 473 -9.08 2.72 8.84
C THR A 473 -10.23 2.91 7.86
N VAL A 474 -10.68 4.14 7.65
CA VAL A 474 -11.80 4.45 6.75
C VAL A 474 -11.43 5.42 5.63
N GLU A 475 -10.15 5.78 5.48
CA GLU A 475 -9.73 6.83 4.55
C GLU A 475 -10.05 6.45 3.10
N GLY A 476 -9.94 5.17 2.72
CA GLY A 476 -10.35 4.69 1.39
C GLY A 476 -11.84 4.85 1.06
N SER A 477 -12.70 5.00 2.07
CA SER A 477 -14.15 5.24 1.91
C SER A 477 -14.52 6.73 1.82
N LYS A 478 -13.52 7.61 1.89
CA LYS A 478 -13.73 9.05 1.83
C LYS A 478 -14.19 9.47 0.43
N PRO A 479 -15.32 10.21 0.33
CA PRO A 479 -15.75 10.77 -0.94
C PRO A 479 -14.67 11.65 -1.59
N VAL A 480 -14.56 11.61 -2.92
CA VAL A 480 -13.52 12.34 -3.68
C VAL A 480 -13.53 13.83 -3.36
N ASN A 481 -14.72 14.43 -3.21
CA ASN A 481 -14.87 15.86 -2.88
C ASN A 481 -14.39 16.25 -1.47
N LYS A 482 -13.97 15.29 -0.64
CA LYS A 482 -13.32 15.53 0.66
C LYS A 482 -11.80 15.35 0.60
N LEU A 483 -11.24 14.95 -0.53
CA LEU A 483 -9.79 14.86 -0.74
C LEU A 483 -9.28 16.22 -1.25
N ASP A 484 -8.16 16.67 -0.70
CA ASP A 484 -7.51 17.91 -1.13
C ASP A 484 -6.60 17.62 -2.34
N PHE A 485 -7.00 18.08 -3.53
CA PHE A 485 -6.22 17.97 -4.76
C PHE A 485 -5.13 19.06 -4.89
N GLY A 486 -5.04 19.98 -3.93
CA GLY A 486 -4.09 21.09 -3.96
C GLY A 486 -4.27 21.94 -5.22
N TYR A 487 -3.16 22.29 -5.86
CA TYR A 487 -3.12 23.04 -7.13
C TYR A 487 -2.84 22.14 -8.34
N ILE A 488 -3.16 20.84 -8.24
CA ILE A 488 -2.88 19.87 -9.29
C ILE A 488 -4.14 19.71 -10.14
N HIS A 489 -4.12 20.30 -11.33
CA HIS A 489 -5.28 20.29 -12.24
C HIS A 489 -5.24 19.15 -13.26
N ASP A 490 -4.07 18.53 -13.47
CA ASP A 490 -3.87 17.46 -14.45
C ASP A 490 -4.12 16.05 -13.88
N LEU A 491 -4.42 15.95 -12.58
CA LEU A 491 -4.74 14.68 -11.94
C LEU A 491 -6.23 14.37 -12.14
N GLU A 492 -6.53 13.14 -12.54
CA GLU A 492 -7.91 12.65 -12.62
C GLU A 492 -8.61 12.82 -11.26
N HIS A 493 -9.79 13.43 -11.24
CA HIS A 493 -10.57 13.69 -10.02
C HIS A 493 -11.28 12.41 -9.53
N THR A 494 -10.51 11.40 -9.14
CA THR A 494 -10.99 10.15 -8.56
C THR A 494 -10.20 9.81 -7.29
N ASN A 495 -10.79 8.96 -6.44
CA ASN A 495 -10.14 8.58 -5.18
C ASN A 495 -8.86 7.78 -5.43
N TYR A 496 -8.89 6.82 -6.35
CA TYR A 496 -7.73 5.98 -6.65
C TYR A 496 -6.59 6.79 -7.29
N ALA A 497 -6.87 7.75 -8.17
CA ALA A 497 -5.84 8.62 -8.72
C ALA A 497 -5.16 9.46 -7.62
N TRP A 498 -5.96 10.00 -6.70
CA TRP A 498 -5.45 10.74 -5.54
C TRP A 498 -4.57 9.87 -4.63
N PHE A 499 -5.02 8.66 -4.28
CA PHE A 499 -4.25 7.75 -3.43
C PHE A 499 -2.96 7.28 -4.10
N THR A 500 -3.02 6.92 -5.38
CA THR A 500 -1.81 6.57 -6.16
C THR A 500 -0.81 7.73 -6.14
N GLN A 501 -1.27 8.95 -6.46
CA GLN A 501 -0.39 10.12 -6.44
C GLN A 501 0.19 10.40 -5.03
N LYS A 502 -0.60 10.18 -3.97
CA LYS A 502 -0.11 10.34 -2.59
C LYS A 502 0.92 9.30 -2.18
N LEU A 503 0.82 8.07 -2.68
CA LEU A 503 1.83 7.04 -2.44
C LEU A 503 3.10 7.30 -3.24
N GLU A 504 2.97 7.77 -4.49
CA GLU A 504 4.12 8.04 -5.37
C GLU A 504 4.90 9.29 -4.96
N ASN A 505 4.21 10.40 -4.70
CA ASN A 505 4.83 11.67 -4.33
C ASN A 505 3.86 12.49 -3.49
N PRO A 506 3.83 12.32 -2.16
CA PRO A 506 2.87 13.04 -1.31
C PRO A 506 3.08 14.55 -1.30
N ARG A 507 4.30 15.03 -1.58
CA ARG A 507 4.71 16.45 -1.51
C ARG A 507 4.25 17.28 -2.70
N ILE A 508 3.80 16.63 -3.78
CA ILE A 508 3.25 17.34 -4.95
C ILE A 508 2.06 18.23 -4.59
N PHE A 509 1.30 17.88 -3.54
CA PHE A 509 0.15 18.65 -3.07
C PHE A 509 0.52 19.91 -2.29
N ASP A 510 1.80 20.09 -1.97
CA ASP A 510 2.33 21.32 -1.36
C ASP A 510 2.85 22.30 -2.41
N LYS A 511 2.95 21.87 -3.68
CA LYS A 511 3.42 22.70 -4.78
C LYS A 511 2.51 23.92 -4.94
N GLY A 512 3.08 25.11 -4.79
CA GLY A 512 2.35 26.38 -4.89
C GLY A 512 1.63 26.81 -3.61
N LYS A 513 1.63 25.99 -2.54
CA LYS A 513 1.11 26.41 -1.23
C LYS A 513 2.13 27.30 -0.51
N ALA A 514 1.69 28.47 -0.09
CA ALA A 514 2.45 29.32 0.83
C ALA A 514 2.23 28.86 2.27
N SER A 515 2.95 27.82 2.68
CA SER A 515 2.95 27.29 4.05
C SER A 515 4.29 27.54 4.75
N GLN A 516 4.24 27.76 6.06
CA GLN A 516 5.44 27.80 6.88
C GLN A 516 6.08 26.40 6.93
N PRO A 517 7.41 26.28 7.12
CA PRO A 517 8.07 24.98 7.17
C PRO A 517 7.46 24.00 8.17
N GLU A 518 6.92 24.48 9.30
CA GLU A 518 6.27 23.67 10.33
C GLU A 518 4.90 23.10 9.92
N ASP A 519 4.36 23.51 8.77
CA ASP A 519 3.07 23.08 8.22
C ASP A 519 3.21 22.23 6.93
N LYS A 520 4.43 21.85 6.53
CA LYS A 520 4.75 21.28 5.20
C LYS A 520 4.84 19.76 5.11
#